data_AF-A0A6P7WRG6-F1
#
_entry.id   AF-A0A6P7WRG6-F1
#
_cell.length_a   1.000
_cell.length_b   1.000
_cell.length_c   1.000
_cell.angle_alpha   90.00
_cell.angle_beta   90.00
_cell.angle_gamma   90.00
#
_symmetry.space_group_name_H-M   'P 1'
#
loop_
_entity.id
_entity.type
_entity.pdbx_description
1 polymer ?
#
loop_
_entity_poly.entity_id
_entity_poly.type
_entity_poly.pdbx_seq_one_letter_code
_entity_poly.pdbx_strand_id
1 'polypeptide(L)'
;MSFQSLQEDIQHYFEAHLQGLQNQVRNHLHKPYFGQKLDVDAKVIDVGGLLLSCNLCETDEFCNFQKTPPQCEKCTLCPAGFFQMSECSANVDRICQDRDECIDSPNICGERVKCMNTPGGFRCLGIAEKDASFGLCGDAYFFSKEIQECQACSECEDGMVTFPCSAVSDTVCSAASENRLSESWAASVSLPPAGPAPTQVYPGLNLKIKARLQCGILSAEEDWLEFRQHGLVWLDLNFAVKHNCRNFLQLAVKLNNSEEGYELSGVRIEQPEGKYFQSISLSSALEVEPSQVLSLFLKSPNQFCNQSRDLNLYDLHAPLSLVWLSHDTGAVAMNAQMSAAMHYQTNYRPTFKVISVSDPYMISSSHDGRGIKFTETGIIKFVFQQALYSMGHTCVREGFSLVTYINRNGSSSELMRVYKSGVNYRDTSISASGTTKVSAGDMISFEILSPAQCNVRYFGENSGISMLSIIWIPSAVSTALSATVCSTGLPTGAVRNKLLHFDQASSSGSQIQLVTLGQLAHKHFIFTERGTASIAFDLKLIHSCNVIKLTLNQLSSDHLQPLVIAQQIGGHMPDGSLWTSVSLRFSFDVHNGTMIAIALDCVRGRVNQIAHEHGTSISVLWVSS
;
A
#
# COMPACT_ATOMS: atom_id res chain seq x y z
N MET A 1 -19.66 19.85 48.49
CA MET A 1 -18.30 20.02 47.95
C MET A 1 -18.36 21.26 47.07
N SER A 2 -17.92 22.41 47.58
CA SER A 2 -18.07 23.71 46.91
C SER A 2 -16.99 23.91 45.84
N PHE A 3 -17.34 24.64 44.78
CA PHE A 3 -16.46 24.98 43.65
C PHE A 3 -15.15 25.69 44.04
N GLN A 4 -15.03 26.18 45.28
CA GLN A 4 -13.83 26.84 45.79
C GLN A 4 -12.68 25.87 46.08
N SER A 5 -12.95 24.62 46.46
CA SER A 5 -11.87 23.66 46.77
C SER A 5 -11.15 23.15 45.52
N LEU A 6 -11.85 23.07 44.38
CA LEU A 6 -11.26 22.64 43.11
C LEU A 6 -10.35 23.72 42.48
N GLN A 7 -10.56 24.98 42.83
CA GLN A 7 -9.75 26.09 42.32
C GLN A 7 -8.43 26.21 43.07
N GLU A 8 -8.41 25.91 44.38
CA GLU A 8 -7.17 25.85 45.17
C GLU A 8 -6.26 24.68 44.76
N ASP A 9 -6.83 23.52 44.44
CA ASP A 9 -6.05 22.35 44.00
C ASP A 9 -5.38 22.55 42.63
N ILE A 10 -6.02 23.27 41.69
CA ILE A 10 -5.44 23.57 40.37
C ILE A 10 -4.33 24.62 40.49
N GLN A 11 -4.48 25.59 41.39
CA GLN A 11 -3.47 26.62 41.63
C GLN A 11 -2.19 26.02 42.23
N HIS A 12 -2.35 25.08 43.18
CA HIS A 12 -1.25 24.38 43.83
C HIS A 12 -0.49 23.44 42.88
N TYR A 13 -1.19 22.87 41.88
CA TYR A 13 -0.58 22.03 40.83
C TYR A 13 0.28 22.84 39.86
N PHE A 14 -0.16 24.05 39.48
CA PHE A 14 0.59 24.94 38.60
C PHE A 14 1.85 25.53 39.26
N GLU A 15 1.78 25.90 40.55
CA GLU A 15 2.95 26.42 41.28
C GLU A 15 4.05 25.36 41.48
N ALA A 16 3.67 24.10 41.72
CA ALA A 16 4.62 23.00 41.84
C ALA A 16 5.35 22.70 40.52
N HIS A 17 4.66 22.83 39.38
CA HIS A 17 5.25 22.59 38.06
C HIS A 17 6.19 23.74 37.62
N LEU A 18 5.86 24.99 37.97
CA LEU A 18 6.71 26.15 37.70
C LEU A 18 8.01 26.16 38.53
N GLN A 19 7.97 25.70 39.78
CA GLN A 19 9.19 25.52 40.60
C GLN A 19 10.10 24.40 40.07
N GLY A 20 9.54 23.36 39.45
CA GLY A 20 10.32 22.30 38.78
C GLY A 20 11.10 22.82 37.57
N LEU A 21 10.46 23.65 36.73
CA LEU A 21 11.06 24.26 35.55
C LEU A 21 12.12 25.33 35.91
N GLN A 22 11.90 26.13 36.96
CA GLN A 22 12.89 27.11 37.42
C GLN A 22 14.19 26.46 37.96
N ASN A 23 14.10 25.30 38.60
CA ASN A 23 15.27 24.58 39.11
C ASN A 23 16.08 23.90 37.99
N GLN A 24 15.46 23.53 36.87
CA GLN A 24 16.18 23.04 35.67
C GLN A 24 16.92 24.16 34.94
N VAL A 25 16.33 25.35 34.83
CA VAL A 25 16.98 26.51 34.20
C VAL A 25 18.15 27.04 35.03
N ARG A 26 18.09 26.93 36.36
CA ARG A 26 19.18 27.36 37.26
C ARG A 26 20.42 26.46 37.22
N ASN A 27 20.27 25.18 36.84
CA ASN A 27 21.38 24.22 36.77
C ASN A 27 22.17 24.28 35.45
N HIS A 28 21.63 24.89 34.40
CA HIS A 28 22.32 25.05 33.11
C HIS A 28 23.18 26.32 32.99
N LEU A 29 23.14 27.22 33.97
CA LEU A 29 23.80 28.52 33.93
C LEU A 29 25.11 28.62 34.73
N HIS A 30 25.69 27.50 35.17
CA HIS A 30 26.99 27.49 35.85
C HIS A 30 27.93 26.42 35.26
N LYS A 31 28.70 26.80 34.24
CA LYS A 31 30.12 26.45 34.14
C LYS A 31 30.86 27.40 33.18
N PRO A 32 32.06 27.89 33.54
CA PRO A 32 32.65 29.09 32.95
C PRO A 32 33.49 28.80 31.71
N TYR A 33 33.53 29.80 30.83
CA TYR A 33 34.52 29.95 29.75
C TYR A 33 35.93 30.10 30.34
N PHE A 34 36.86 29.28 29.86
CA PHE A 34 38.29 29.57 29.92
C PHE A 34 38.88 29.33 28.53
N GLY A 35 39.26 30.42 27.85
CA GLY A 35 40.04 30.36 26.63
C GLY A 35 41.51 30.12 26.96
N GLN A 36 42.16 29.23 26.21
CA GLN A 36 43.61 29.22 26.11
C GLN A 36 44.05 28.75 24.72
N LYS A 37 44.75 29.65 24.04
CA LYS A 37 45.73 29.38 22.98
C LYS A 37 46.71 28.31 23.41
N LEU A 38 47.14 27.47 22.46
CA LEU A 38 48.46 26.82 22.28
C LEU A 38 48.19 25.68 21.26
N ASP A 39 48.73 25.71 20.03
CA ASP A 39 50.10 25.33 19.69
C ASP A 39 50.54 24.10 20.48
N VAL A 40 50.77 22.95 19.81
CA VAL A 40 51.66 21.86 20.23
C VAL A 40 51.53 20.71 19.22
N ASP A 41 52.58 20.64 18.39
CA ASP A 41 53.54 19.53 18.32
C ASP A 41 53.07 18.11 18.69
N ALA A 42 53.45 17.19 17.81
CA ALA A 42 53.14 15.78 17.88
C ALA A 42 53.73 15.10 19.13
N LYS A 43 52.89 14.35 19.87
CA LYS A 43 53.35 13.15 20.58
C LYS A 43 52.20 12.17 20.85
N VAL A 44 52.38 10.99 20.26
CA VAL A 44 51.61 9.77 20.45
C VAL A 44 51.66 9.32 21.91
N ILE A 45 50.49 9.10 22.53
CA ILE A 45 50.32 8.15 23.64
C ILE A 45 48.99 7.41 23.42
N ASP A 46 49.10 6.09 23.29
CA ASP A 46 48.04 5.10 23.19
C ASP A 46 47.63 4.65 24.61
N VAL A 47 46.36 4.84 24.97
CA VAL A 47 45.70 4.15 26.10
C VAL A 47 44.24 3.90 25.72
N GLY A 48 43.89 2.62 25.59
CA GLY A 48 42.59 2.15 25.13
C GLY A 48 41.38 2.61 25.96
N GLY A 49 40.33 2.99 25.23
CA GLY A 49 38.97 3.19 25.72
C GLY A 49 37.99 3.15 24.54
N LEU A 50 37.03 2.23 24.61
CA LEU A 50 35.76 2.12 23.84
C LEU A 50 35.78 2.53 22.36
N LEU A 51 35.64 1.51 21.49
CA LEU A 51 35.28 1.61 20.07
C LEU A 51 34.21 2.71 19.82
N LEU A 52 34.65 3.85 19.29
CA LEU A 52 33.78 4.89 18.72
C LEU A 52 33.16 4.30 17.45
N SER A 53 31.89 3.91 17.55
CA SER A 53 31.16 3.11 16.56
C SER A 53 30.64 3.95 15.39
N CYS A 54 31.54 4.38 14.51
CA CYS A 54 31.29 4.43 13.07
C CYS A 54 32.40 3.62 12.41
N ASN A 55 32.12 2.39 12.00
CA ASN A 55 33.06 1.64 11.16
C ASN A 55 32.97 2.22 9.74
N LEU A 56 34.08 2.75 9.21
CA LEU A 56 34.31 3.21 7.83
C LEU A 56 33.03 3.59 7.05
N CYS A 57 32.60 4.85 7.18
CA CYS A 57 31.56 5.42 6.29
C CYS A 57 32.06 5.42 4.82
N GLU A 58 31.14 5.39 3.85
CA GLU A 58 31.49 5.42 2.42
C GLU A 58 32.16 6.75 2.01
N THR A 59 32.74 6.84 0.81
CA THR A 59 33.56 7.99 0.37
C THR A 59 32.81 9.33 0.33
N ASP A 60 31.47 9.31 0.31
CA ASP A 60 30.59 10.49 0.33
C ASP A 60 29.81 10.65 1.65
N GLU A 61 30.30 10.04 2.74
CA GLU A 61 29.66 10.08 4.06
C GLU A 61 30.64 10.47 5.18
N PHE A 62 30.13 11.19 6.19
CA PHE A 62 30.86 11.52 7.41
C PHE A 62 30.11 11.01 8.64
N CYS A 63 30.85 10.61 9.68
CA CYS A 63 30.27 10.20 10.94
C CYS A 63 29.88 11.41 11.78
N ASN A 64 28.58 11.58 12.04
CA ASN A 64 28.08 12.64 12.88
C ASN A 64 28.12 12.25 14.37
N PHE A 65 29.18 12.67 15.06
CA PHE A 65 29.36 12.43 16.50
C PHE A 65 28.47 13.31 17.41
N GLN A 66 27.72 14.26 16.85
CA GLN A 66 26.77 15.09 17.62
C GLN A 66 25.46 14.34 17.89
N LYS A 67 25.16 13.27 17.15
CA LYS A 67 24.02 12.38 17.39
C LYS A 67 24.40 11.20 18.29
N THR A 68 23.47 10.76 19.14
CA THR A 68 23.63 9.60 20.03
C THR A 68 22.54 8.56 19.74
N PRO A 69 22.86 7.41 19.11
CA PRO A 69 24.20 6.96 18.70
C PRO A 69 24.74 7.70 17.46
N PRO A 70 26.08 7.72 17.27
CA PRO A 70 26.70 8.30 16.08
C PRO A 70 26.24 7.55 14.82
N GLN A 71 25.90 8.28 13.77
CA GLN A 71 25.42 7.74 12.48
C GLN A 71 26.24 8.34 11.33
N CYS A 72 26.49 7.55 10.28
CA CYS A 72 27.05 8.06 9.03
C CYS A 72 25.96 8.86 8.31
N GLU A 73 26.28 10.09 7.92
CA GLU A 73 25.42 10.97 7.12
C GLU A 73 26.14 11.33 5.83
N LYS A 74 25.37 11.49 4.74
CA LYS A 74 25.93 11.98 3.48
C LYS A 74 26.47 13.39 3.66
N CYS A 75 27.62 13.65 3.06
CA CYS A 75 28.24 14.96 3.11
C CYS A 75 27.34 16.02 2.46
N THR A 76 27.28 17.19 3.08
CA THR A 76 26.52 18.33 2.54
C THR A 76 27.17 18.81 1.24
N LEU A 77 26.40 18.90 0.16
CA LEU A 77 26.84 19.55 -1.07
C LEU A 77 26.79 21.07 -0.88
N CYS A 78 27.81 21.78 -1.37
CA CYS A 78 27.81 23.23 -1.27
C CYS A 78 26.68 23.81 -2.15
N PRO A 79 25.81 24.67 -1.58
CA PRO A 79 24.79 25.35 -2.36
C PRO A 79 25.42 26.22 -3.47
N ALA A 80 24.64 26.52 -4.50
CA ALA A 80 25.06 27.47 -5.53
C ALA A 80 25.47 28.82 -4.90
N GLY A 81 26.55 29.40 -5.40
CA GLY A 81 27.14 30.63 -4.84
C GLY A 81 28.15 30.38 -3.71
N PHE A 82 28.37 29.14 -3.29
CA PHE A 82 29.39 28.77 -2.31
C PHE A 82 30.44 27.85 -2.95
N PHE A 83 31.72 28.06 -2.63
CA PHE A 83 32.80 27.16 -3.04
C PHE A 83 33.29 26.30 -1.89
N GLN A 84 33.76 25.10 -2.24
CA GLN A 84 34.22 24.11 -1.27
C GLN A 84 35.61 24.49 -0.73
N MET A 85 35.72 24.67 0.59
CA MET A 85 37.02 24.90 1.26
C MET A 85 37.69 23.60 1.75
N SER A 86 36.89 22.60 2.14
CA SER A 86 37.40 21.32 2.64
C SER A 86 36.72 20.13 1.99
N GLU A 87 37.51 19.11 1.65
CA GLU A 87 37.00 17.82 1.17
C GLU A 87 36.26 17.09 2.29
N CYS A 88 35.24 16.31 1.91
CA CYS A 88 34.56 15.47 2.88
C CYS A 88 35.50 14.36 3.34
N SER A 89 35.49 14.10 4.64
CA SER A 89 36.23 12.99 5.22
C SER A 89 35.33 12.19 6.13
N ALA A 90 35.71 10.96 6.45
CA ALA A 90 34.92 10.06 7.29
C ALA A 90 34.50 10.64 8.65
N ASN A 91 35.12 11.74 9.11
CA ASN A 91 34.86 12.35 10.40
C ASN A 91 34.43 13.84 10.32
N VAL A 92 34.40 14.45 9.13
CA VAL A 92 34.16 15.89 8.95
C VAL A 92 33.35 16.14 7.69
N ASP A 93 32.25 16.87 7.84
CA ASP A 93 31.43 17.34 6.73
C ASP A 93 32.16 18.39 5.87
N ARG A 94 31.69 18.62 4.64
CA ARG A 94 32.22 19.65 3.75
C ARG A 94 31.97 21.05 4.34
N ILE A 95 32.98 21.92 4.27
CA ILE A 95 32.86 23.33 4.63
C ILE A 95 32.71 24.15 3.35
N CYS A 96 31.62 24.89 3.27
CA CYS A 96 31.30 25.76 2.15
C CYS A 96 31.54 27.22 2.53
N GLN A 97 32.28 27.95 1.71
CA GLN A 97 32.50 29.38 1.87
C GLN A 97 31.76 30.14 0.80
N ASP A 98 31.10 31.23 1.21
CA ASP A 98 30.42 32.15 0.31
C ASP A 98 31.39 32.73 -0.70
N ARG A 99 31.02 32.69 -1.98
CA ARG A 99 31.81 33.29 -3.04
C ARG A 99 31.53 34.78 -3.03
N ASP A 100 32.58 35.60 -2.96
CA ASP A 100 32.42 37.06 -3.04
C ASP A 100 32.54 37.51 -4.49
N GLU A 101 31.41 37.56 -5.20
CA GLU A 101 31.41 37.96 -6.62
C GLU A 101 31.86 39.40 -6.83
N CYS A 102 31.69 40.26 -5.82
CA CYS A 102 32.10 41.66 -5.90
C CYS A 102 33.62 41.81 -5.89
N ILE A 103 34.35 40.87 -5.27
CA ILE A 103 35.81 40.80 -5.31
C ILE A 103 36.28 40.06 -6.57
N ASP A 104 35.65 38.93 -6.89
CA ASP A 104 36.02 38.09 -8.04
C ASP A 104 35.81 38.82 -9.38
N SER A 105 34.75 39.63 -9.49
CA SER A 105 34.35 40.34 -10.70
C SER A 105 33.90 41.77 -10.38
N PRO A 106 34.84 42.73 -10.21
CA PRO A 106 34.51 44.09 -9.75
C PRO A 106 33.59 44.88 -10.69
N ASN A 107 33.44 44.44 -11.95
CA ASN A 107 32.56 45.05 -12.95
C ASN A 107 31.26 44.25 -13.18
N ILE A 108 30.92 43.28 -12.33
CA ILE A 108 29.72 42.43 -12.50
C ILE A 108 28.42 43.24 -12.57
N CYS A 109 28.32 44.32 -11.81
CA CYS A 109 27.17 45.24 -11.82
C CYS A 109 27.21 46.33 -12.91
N GLY A 110 28.22 46.32 -13.80
CA GLY A 110 28.47 47.37 -14.80
C GLY A 110 29.28 48.56 -14.28
N GLU A 111 29.83 49.36 -15.20
CA GLU A 111 30.66 50.52 -14.86
C GLU A 111 29.86 51.56 -14.05
N ARG A 112 30.36 51.90 -12.84
CA ARG A 112 29.84 52.93 -11.90
C ARG A 112 28.70 52.50 -10.95
N VAL A 113 28.37 51.21 -10.88
CA VAL A 113 27.42 50.67 -9.89
C VAL A 113 28.19 50.01 -8.75
N LYS A 114 27.78 50.21 -7.49
CA LYS A 114 28.43 49.55 -6.34
C LYS A 114 27.87 48.14 -6.15
N CYS A 115 28.73 47.14 -6.15
CA CYS A 115 28.42 45.77 -5.80
C CYS A 115 28.48 45.57 -4.26
N MET A 116 27.54 44.82 -3.71
CA MET A 116 27.50 44.41 -2.31
C MET A 116 27.26 42.90 -2.24
N ASN A 117 28.22 42.16 -1.66
CA ASN A 117 28.14 40.70 -1.56
C ASN A 117 27.06 40.27 -0.57
N THR A 118 26.33 39.20 -0.88
CA THR A 118 25.33 38.59 0.01
C THR A 118 25.52 37.06 0.05
N PRO A 119 25.13 36.35 1.11
CA PRO A 119 25.30 34.91 1.16
C PRO A 119 24.59 34.19 0.00
N GLY A 120 25.34 33.53 -0.88
CA GLY A 120 24.86 32.86 -2.08
C GLY A 120 24.62 33.77 -3.30
N GLY A 121 25.09 35.02 -3.28
CA GLY A 121 24.94 35.96 -4.39
C GLY A 121 25.36 37.40 -4.11
N PHE A 122 24.77 38.36 -4.82
CA PHE A 122 25.15 39.76 -4.66
C PHE A 122 24.05 40.75 -5.03
N ARG A 123 24.20 41.99 -4.55
CA ARG A 123 23.30 43.11 -4.79
C ARG A 123 24.02 44.27 -5.45
N CYS A 124 23.48 44.74 -6.57
CA CYS A 124 23.96 45.93 -7.27
C CYS A 124 23.18 47.18 -6.83
N LEU A 125 23.85 48.10 -6.14
CA LEU A 125 23.22 49.31 -5.59
C LEU A 125 23.12 50.41 -6.64
N GLY A 126 21.89 50.83 -6.96
CA GLY A 126 21.61 51.96 -7.87
C GLY A 126 20.96 51.58 -9.20
N ILE A 127 20.55 50.32 -9.38
CA ILE A 127 19.87 49.83 -10.60
C ILE A 127 18.34 49.92 -10.40
N ALA A 128 17.62 50.40 -11.42
CA ALA A 128 16.16 50.36 -11.46
C ALA A 128 15.67 48.97 -11.88
N GLU A 129 14.55 48.52 -11.33
CA GLU A 129 13.94 47.18 -11.53
C GLU A 129 13.84 46.73 -13.01
N LYS A 130 13.77 47.70 -13.94
CA LYS A 130 13.66 47.45 -15.39
C LYS A 130 14.99 47.06 -16.05
N ASP A 131 16.13 47.47 -15.49
CA ASP A 131 17.45 47.20 -16.05
C ASP A 131 18.02 45.86 -15.53
N ALA A 132 17.65 45.46 -14.31
CA ALA A 132 18.04 44.17 -13.72
C ALA A 132 17.57 42.94 -14.54
N SER A 133 16.48 43.10 -15.31
CA SER A 133 15.89 42.05 -16.15
C SER A 133 16.63 41.83 -17.49
N PHE A 134 17.61 42.66 -17.84
CA PHE A 134 18.33 42.63 -19.13
C PHE A 134 19.69 41.90 -19.07
N GLY A 135 19.98 41.14 -18.01
CA GLY A 135 21.19 40.30 -17.93
C GLY A 135 22.37 40.91 -17.17
N LEU A 136 22.11 41.80 -16.21
CA LEU A 136 23.16 42.42 -15.37
C LEU A 136 23.81 41.46 -14.36
N CYS A 137 23.20 40.31 -14.06
CA CYS A 137 23.75 39.33 -13.11
C CYS A 137 24.82 38.40 -13.72
N GLY A 138 25.06 38.45 -15.04
CA GLY A 138 25.93 37.50 -15.75
C GLY A 138 25.24 36.18 -16.07
N ASP A 139 25.92 35.29 -16.81
CA ASP A 139 25.31 34.06 -17.37
C ASP A 139 25.10 32.93 -16.34
N ALA A 140 25.75 33.00 -15.18
CA ALA A 140 25.69 32.00 -14.11
C ALA A 140 24.84 32.41 -12.90
N TYR A 141 24.15 33.56 -12.98
CA TYR A 141 23.31 34.09 -11.92
C TYR A 141 21.99 34.62 -12.50
N PHE A 142 20.91 34.51 -11.73
CA PHE A 142 19.60 35.03 -12.10
C PHE A 142 19.15 36.12 -11.11
N PHE A 143 18.34 37.07 -11.58
CA PHE A 143 17.80 38.12 -10.74
C PHE A 143 16.50 37.67 -10.07
N SER A 144 16.51 37.55 -8.74
CA SER A 144 15.31 37.24 -7.97
C SER A 144 14.55 38.52 -7.59
N LYS A 145 13.31 38.65 -8.09
CA LYS A 145 12.46 39.83 -7.85
C LYS A 145 12.03 39.99 -6.39
N GLU A 146 11.93 38.89 -5.65
CA GLU A 146 11.41 38.86 -4.28
C GLU A 146 12.40 39.46 -3.29
N ILE A 147 13.70 39.18 -3.47
CA ILE A 147 14.78 39.66 -2.60
C ILE A 147 15.54 40.85 -3.21
N GLN A 148 15.34 41.14 -4.50
CA GLN A 148 16.07 42.16 -5.27
C GLN A 148 17.59 41.94 -5.29
N GLU A 149 18.00 40.68 -5.45
CA GLU A 149 19.40 40.25 -5.46
C GLU A 149 19.64 39.27 -6.62
N CYS A 150 20.88 39.23 -7.11
CA CYS A 150 21.35 38.24 -8.07
C CYS A 150 21.76 37.00 -7.29
N GLN A 151 21.15 35.84 -7.58
CA GLN A 151 21.49 34.56 -6.94
C GLN A 151 22.16 33.64 -7.95
N ALA A 152 23.10 32.83 -7.49
CA ALA A 152 23.76 31.83 -8.33
C ALA A 152 22.74 30.79 -8.82
N CYS A 153 22.86 30.40 -10.08
CA CYS A 153 22.04 29.32 -10.63
C CYS A 153 22.42 27.98 -10.00
N SER A 154 21.43 27.12 -9.76
CA SER A 154 21.67 25.76 -9.29
C SER A 154 22.44 24.93 -10.33
N GLU A 155 23.33 24.05 -9.87
CA GLU A 155 24.03 23.12 -10.75
C GLU A 155 23.33 21.76 -10.72
N CYS A 156 22.89 21.27 -11.88
CA CYS A 156 22.31 19.93 -12.03
C CYS A 156 23.41 18.94 -12.45
N GLU A 157 23.29 17.68 -12.05
CA GLU A 157 24.17 16.61 -12.57
C GLU A 157 24.07 16.51 -14.10
N ASP A 158 25.19 16.19 -14.75
CA ASP A 158 25.36 16.19 -16.21
C ASP A 158 24.19 15.50 -16.94
N GLY A 159 23.37 16.28 -17.65
CA GLY A 159 22.25 15.80 -18.47
C GLY A 159 20.85 15.93 -17.86
N MET A 160 20.70 16.46 -16.64
CA MET A 160 19.42 16.57 -15.91
C MET A 160 18.82 17.99 -15.85
N VAL A 161 18.96 18.79 -16.91
CA VAL A 161 18.46 20.18 -16.95
C VAL A 161 17.15 20.24 -17.75
N THR A 162 16.02 20.51 -17.08
CA THR A 162 14.71 20.70 -17.73
C THR A 162 14.55 22.11 -18.29
N PHE A 163 14.99 23.11 -17.53
CA PHE A 163 15.07 24.51 -17.96
C PHE A 163 16.46 25.06 -17.61
N PRO A 164 17.22 25.60 -18.58
CA PRO A 164 18.51 26.21 -18.32
C PRO A 164 18.34 27.54 -17.57
N CYS A 165 19.40 28.00 -16.90
CA CYS A 165 19.35 29.27 -16.19
C CYS A 165 19.06 30.42 -17.16
N SER A 166 18.28 31.39 -16.70
CA SER A 166 18.01 32.62 -17.43
C SER A 166 18.27 33.83 -16.55
N ALA A 167 18.32 35.03 -17.13
CA ALA A 167 18.53 36.28 -16.38
C ALA A 167 17.49 36.53 -15.26
N VAL A 168 16.35 35.82 -15.27
CA VAL A 168 15.23 36.03 -14.33
C VAL A 168 14.72 34.75 -13.67
N SER A 169 15.32 33.60 -13.96
CA SER A 169 14.87 32.32 -13.41
C SER A 169 16.04 31.36 -13.18
N ASP A 170 15.99 30.65 -12.05
CA ASP A 170 16.93 29.59 -11.73
C ASP A 170 16.82 28.41 -12.73
N THR A 171 17.88 27.60 -12.80
CA THR A 171 17.85 26.27 -13.42
C THR A 171 16.87 25.37 -12.69
N VAL A 172 16.08 24.62 -13.45
CA VAL A 172 15.21 23.58 -12.90
C VAL A 172 15.77 22.20 -13.25
N CYS A 173 16.36 21.53 -12.27
CA CYS A 173 16.84 20.16 -12.41
C CYS A 173 15.66 19.18 -12.47
N SER A 174 15.74 18.19 -13.34
CA SER A 174 14.79 17.08 -13.31
C SER A 174 15.15 16.18 -12.14
N ALA A 175 14.23 15.98 -11.18
CA ALA A 175 14.39 14.91 -10.21
C ALA A 175 14.46 13.57 -10.95
N ALA A 176 15.42 12.72 -10.59
CA ALA A 176 15.50 11.34 -11.08
C ALA A 176 14.39 10.43 -10.50
N SER A 177 13.20 10.95 -10.24
CA SER A 177 12.00 10.14 -10.33
C SER A 177 11.46 10.36 -11.73
N GLU A 178 11.49 9.32 -12.58
CA GLU A 178 10.41 9.20 -13.56
C GLU A 178 9.11 9.56 -12.81
N ASN A 179 8.31 10.52 -13.31
CA ASN A 179 7.01 10.88 -12.73
C ASN A 179 6.08 9.65 -12.84
N ARG A 180 6.35 8.63 -12.03
CA ARG A 180 5.64 7.35 -11.99
C ARG A 180 4.43 7.55 -11.12
N LEU A 181 3.28 7.47 -11.74
CA LEU A 181 2.00 7.55 -11.08
C LEU A 181 1.66 6.22 -10.39
N SER A 182 2.06 5.09 -10.98
CA SER A 182 1.86 3.77 -10.37
C SER A 182 2.96 2.76 -10.70
N GLU A 183 3.18 1.83 -9.78
CA GLU A 183 4.08 0.69 -9.96
C GLU A 183 3.53 -0.55 -9.24
N SER A 184 3.69 -1.74 -9.82
CA SER A 184 3.34 -3.00 -9.15
C SER A 184 4.56 -3.76 -8.63
N TRP A 185 4.32 -4.55 -7.59
CA TRP A 185 5.32 -5.43 -7.02
C TRP A 185 4.72 -6.76 -6.61
N ALA A 186 5.48 -7.86 -6.72
CA ALA A 186 5.00 -9.19 -6.38
C ALA A 186 6.06 -10.04 -5.65
N ALA A 187 5.58 -10.89 -4.75
CA ALA A 187 6.43 -11.77 -3.95
C ALA A 187 5.82 -13.15 -3.71
N SER A 188 6.71 -14.08 -3.35
CA SER A 188 6.33 -15.37 -2.82
C SER A 188 6.24 -15.34 -1.30
N VAL A 189 5.25 -16.06 -0.76
CA VAL A 189 5.00 -16.17 0.68
C VAL A 189 5.16 -17.62 1.08
N SER A 190 5.92 -17.87 2.14
CA SER A 190 6.20 -19.21 2.64
C SER A 190 6.19 -19.26 4.16
N LEU A 191 6.04 -20.45 4.73
CA LEU A 191 6.20 -20.63 6.17
C LEU A 191 7.69 -20.50 6.56
N PRO A 192 8.00 -19.93 7.74
CA PRO A 192 9.35 -19.99 8.27
C PRO A 192 9.79 -21.45 8.47
N PRO A 193 11.07 -21.79 8.23
CA PRO A 193 11.55 -23.15 8.44
C PRO A 193 11.35 -23.54 9.90
N ALA A 194 10.79 -24.73 10.15
CA ALA A 194 10.60 -25.24 11.50
C ALA A 194 11.98 -25.39 12.17
N GLY A 195 12.23 -24.60 13.21
CA GLY A 195 13.43 -24.73 14.04
C GLY A 195 13.46 -26.07 14.80
N PRO A 196 14.55 -26.37 15.53
CA PRO A 196 14.66 -27.60 16.33
C PRO A 196 13.62 -27.70 17.46
N ALA A 197 13.02 -26.58 17.86
CA ALA A 197 11.89 -26.54 18.78
C ALA A 197 10.55 -26.39 18.01
N PRO A 198 9.47 -27.08 18.43
CA PRO A 198 8.16 -26.96 17.81
C PRO A 198 7.66 -25.51 17.92
N THR A 199 7.63 -24.81 16.79
CA THR A 199 7.15 -23.43 16.69
C THR A 199 5.62 -23.45 16.78
N GLN A 200 5.09 -22.93 17.89
CA GLN A 200 3.65 -22.81 18.08
C GLN A 200 3.12 -21.65 17.25
N VAL A 201 1.96 -21.84 16.62
CA VAL A 201 1.26 -20.79 15.86
C VAL A 201 0.52 -19.80 16.79
N TYR A 202 0.58 -20.04 18.10
CA TYR A 202 0.08 -19.13 19.13
C TYR A 202 1.28 -18.43 19.79
N PRO A 203 1.25 -17.10 20.01
CA PRO A 203 0.16 -16.17 19.76
C PRO A 203 0.06 -15.70 18.29
N GLY A 204 1.08 -15.99 17.48
CA GLY A 204 1.04 -15.91 16.02
C GLY A 204 2.42 -15.99 15.37
N LEU A 205 2.42 -16.21 14.07
CA LEU A 205 3.57 -16.59 13.26
C LEU A 205 3.72 -15.62 12.09
N ASN A 206 4.87 -14.96 11.97
CA ASN A 206 5.21 -14.16 10.79
C ASN A 206 5.47 -15.08 9.60
N LEU A 207 4.88 -14.75 8.45
CA LEU A 207 5.11 -15.47 7.20
C LEU A 207 6.32 -14.87 6.48
N LYS A 208 7.14 -15.73 5.87
CA LYS A 208 8.32 -15.29 5.12
C LYS A 208 7.94 -14.74 3.77
N ILE A 209 8.46 -13.57 3.45
CA ILE A 209 8.23 -12.87 2.18
C ILE A 209 9.54 -12.92 1.39
N LYS A 210 9.48 -13.47 0.17
CA LYS A 210 10.62 -13.50 -0.75
C LYS A 210 10.27 -12.72 -1.99
N ALA A 211 10.93 -11.57 -2.15
CA ALA A 211 10.82 -10.73 -3.33
C ALA A 211 11.25 -11.48 -4.59
N ARG A 212 10.54 -11.25 -5.69
CA ARG A 212 10.96 -11.72 -7.02
C ARG A 212 11.85 -10.73 -7.74
N LEU A 213 11.63 -9.44 -7.49
CA LEU A 213 12.31 -8.31 -8.11
C LEU A 213 12.62 -7.27 -7.03
N GLN A 214 13.80 -6.66 -7.11
CA GLN A 214 14.13 -5.48 -6.31
C GLN A 214 13.39 -4.27 -6.90
N CYS A 215 12.85 -3.42 -6.03
CA CYS A 215 12.07 -2.25 -6.40
C CYS A 215 12.59 -1.04 -5.61
N GLY A 216 12.53 0.16 -6.19
CA GLY A 216 12.95 1.39 -5.52
C GLY A 216 12.01 1.84 -4.40
N ILE A 217 10.75 1.38 -4.43
CA ILE A 217 9.66 1.81 -3.54
C ILE A 217 9.69 1.07 -2.20
N LEU A 218 10.14 -0.17 -2.19
CA LEU A 218 10.10 -1.03 -1.00
C LEU A 218 11.31 -1.99 -0.95
N SER A 219 11.82 -2.21 0.27
CA SER A 219 12.76 -3.29 0.58
C SER A 219 12.01 -4.48 1.18
N ALA A 220 12.28 -5.67 0.66
CA ALA A 220 11.77 -6.91 1.23
C ALA A 220 12.85 -7.61 2.03
N GLU A 221 12.67 -7.66 3.34
CA GLU A 221 13.41 -8.55 4.22
C GLU A 221 12.66 -9.89 4.37
N GLU A 222 13.30 -10.89 4.98
CA GLU A 222 12.72 -12.25 5.01
C GLU A 222 11.36 -12.32 5.70
N ASP A 223 11.09 -11.47 6.70
CA ASP A 223 9.89 -11.53 7.55
C ASP A 223 9.00 -10.27 7.45
N TRP A 224 9.47 -9.19 6.84
CA TRP A 224 8.75 -7.92 6.72
C TRP A 224 9.11 -7.13 5.46
N LEU A 225 8.25 -6.20 5.11
CA LEU A 225 8.40 -5.25 4.02
C LEU A 225 8.57 -3.85 4.59
N GLU A 226 9.62 -3.15 4.18
CA GLU A 226 9.88 -1.76 4.57
C GLU A 226 9.63 -0.84 3.37
N PHE A 227 8.83 0.20 3.56
CA PHE A 227 8.55 1.19 2.53
C PHE A 227 9.63 2.27 2.53
N ARG A 228 10.15 2.61 1.34
CA ARG A 228 11.15 3.67 1.13
C ARG A 228 10.55 4.98 0.65
N GLN A 229 9.39 4.91 0.00
CA GLN A 229 8.67 6.06 -0.54
C GLN A 229 7.29 6.16 0.12
N HIS A 230 6.82 7.40 0.31
CA HIS A 230 5.46 7.67 0.73
C HIS A 230 4.48 7.43 -0.43
N GLY A 231 3.23 7.07 -0.14
CA GLY A 231 2.22 6.86 -1.17
C GLY A 231 1.01 6.07 -0.71
N LEU A 232 0.11 5.77 -1.64
CA LEU A 232 -1.03 4.90 -1.39
C LEU A 232 -0.73 3.49 -1.92
N VAL A 233 -1.04 2.49 -1.13
CA VAL A 233 -0.72 1.09 -1.38
C VAL A 233 -1.98 0.25 -1.38
N TRP A 234 -2.18 -0.54 -2.44
CA TRP A 234 -3.16 -1.62 -2.47
C TRP A 234 -2.46 -2.97 -2.41
N LEU A 235 -2.76 -3.77 -1.39
CA LEU A 235 -2.18 -5.10 -1.19
C LEU A 235 -3.22 -6.19 -1.47
N ASP A 236 -2.81 -7.22 -2.21
CA ASP A 236 -3.58 -8.42 -2.50
C ASP A 236 -2.75 -9.68 -2.16
N LEU A 237 -3.31 -10.55 -1.32
CA LEU A 237 -2.70 -11.80 -0.87
C LEU A 237 -3.63 -12.99 -1.13
N ASN A 238 -3.18 -13.94 -1.94
CA ASN A 238 -3.81 -15.25 -2.10
C ASN A 238 -3.13 -16.26 -1.19
N PHE A 239 -3.91 -17.04 -0.46
CA PHE A 239 -3.40 -18.01 0.49
C PHE A 239 -4.18 -19.32 0.40
N ALA A 240 -3.46 -20.44 0.37
CA ALA A 240 -4.05 -21.77 0.32
C ALA A 240 -3.43 -22.67 1.38
N VAL A 241 -4.26 -23.12 2.32
CA VAL A 241 -3.79 -23.89 3.49
C VAL A 241 -4.67 -25.09 3.74
N LYS A 242 -4.04 -26.16 4.21
CA LYS A 242 -4.69 -27.31 4.82
C LYS A 242 -4.25 -27.37 6.28
N HIS A 243 -5.20 -27.34 7.22
CA HIS A 243 -4.85 -27.34 8.63
C HIS A 243 -5.71 -28.23 9.54
N ASN A 244 -5.13 -28.60 10.69
CA ASN A 244 -5.78 -29.36 11.77
C ASN A 244 -6.02 -28.55 13.05
N CYS A 245 -5.58 -27.29 13.08
CA CYS A 245 -5.65 -26.44 14.26
C CYS A 245 -7.09 -26.27 14.77
N ARG A 246 -7.26 -26.37 16.10
CA ARG A 246 -8.57 -26.27 16.75
C ARG A 246 -9.20 -24.89 16.54
N ASN A 247 -10.49 -24.86 16.27
CA ASN A 247 -11.32 -23.67 16.07
C ASN A 247 -11.15 -23.02 14.68
N PHE A 248 -10.25 -22.05 14.54
CA PHE A 248 -9.97 -21.37 13.28
C PHE A 248 -8.51 -20.89 13.25
N LEU A 249 -8.01 -20.56 12.05
CA LEU A 249 -6.81 -19.75 11.89
C LEU A 249 -7.21 -18.35 11.44
N GLN A 250 -6.48 -17.31 11.83
CA GLN A 250 -6.68 -15.97 11.29
C GLN A 250 -5.41 -15.49 10.60
N LEU A 251 -5.54 -15.20 9.32
CA LEU A 251 -4.51 -14.56 8.51
C LEU A 251 -4.77 -13.06 8.53
N ALA A 252 -3.77 -12.28 8.93
CA ALA A 252 -3.86 -10.83 9.04
C ALA A 252 -2.66 -10.13 8.41
N VAL A 253 -2.89 -8.91 7.93
CA VAL A 253 -1.83 -7.97 7.53
C VAL A 253 -1.65 -7.00 8.67
N LYS A 254 -0.42 -6.86 9.17
CA LYS A 254 -0.08 -5.97 10.26
C LYS A 254 0.83 -4.85 9.76
N LEU A 255 0.50 -3.61 10.14
CA LEU A 255 1.38 -2.46 9.95
C LEU A 255 1.97 -2.05 11.29
N ASN A 256 3.30 -1.98 11.34
CA ASN A 256 4.01 -1.49 12.50
C ASN A 256 4.36 -0.01 12.27
N ASN A 257 3.68 0.86 13.01
CA ASN A 257 3.98 2.28 13.10
C ASN A 257 4.55 2.65 14.50
N SER A 258 4.44 1.73 15.48
CA SER A 258 4.92 1.83 16.88
C SER A 258 5.08 0.43 17.50
N GLU A 259 5.48 0.31 18.78
CA GLU A 259 5.75 -0.98 19.45
C GLU A 259 4.56 -1.98 19.43
N GLU A 260 3.32 -1.49 19.39
CA GLU A 260 2.11 -2.30 19.24
C GLU A 260 1.46 -2.04 17.86
N GLY A 261 2.08 -2.54 16.77
CA GLY A 261 1.50 -2.40 15.43
C GLY A 261 0.05 -2.92 15.33
N TYR A 262 -0.72 -2.39 14.38
CA TYR A 262 -2.16 -2.64 14.25
C TYR A 262 -2.49 -3.57 13.07
N GLU A 263 -3.53 -4.40 13.23
CA GLU A 263 -4.01 -5.28 12.16
C GLU A 263 -4.89 -4.49 11.18
N LEU A 264 -4.45 -4.37 9.92
CA LEU A 264 -5.14 -3.64 8.86
C LEU A 264 -6.36 -4.39 8.33
N SER A 265 -6.21 -5.70 8.16
CA SER A 265 -7.18 -6.56 7.49
C SER A 265 -6.92 -8.01 7.87
N GLY A 266 -7.99 -8.80 8.03
CA GLY A 266 -7.93 -10.08 8.72
C GLY A 266 -9.04 -11.03 8.31
N VAL A 267 -8.67 -12.27 7.99
CA VAL A 267 -9.57 -13.30 7.46
C VAL A 267 -9.48 -14.57 8.30
N ARG A 268 -10.63 -15.11 8.71
CA ARG A 268 -10.72 -16.37 9.48
C ARG A 268 -10.90 -17.57 8.56
N ILE A 269 -10.14 -18.61 8.84
CA ILE A 269 -10.10 -19.88 8.12
C ILE A 269 -10.71 -20.93 9.03
N GLU A 270 -11.83 -21.51 8.60
CA GLU A 270 -12.52 -22.54 9.35
C GLU A 270 -11.69 -23.82 9.46
N GLN A 271 -11.70 -24.54 10.58
CA GLN A 271 -10.97 -25.80 10.69
C GLN A 271 -11.58 -26.89 9.77
N PRO A 272 -10.85 -27.46 8.78
CA PRO A 272 -11.35 -28.53 7.92
C PRO A 272 -10.99 -29.94 8.42
N GLU A 273 -10.43 -30.05 9.63
CA GLU A 273 -9.87 -31.31 10.18
C GLU A 273 -8.87 -31.97 9.22
N GLY A 274 -8.13 -31.15 8.45
CA GLY A 274 -7.08 -31.64 7.55
C GLY A 274 -7.59 -32.54 6.45
N LYS A 275 -8.83 -32.37 5.99
CA LYS A 275 -9.39 -33.15 4.87
C LYS A 275 -8.96 -32.57 3.52
N TYR A 276 -9.15 -31.27 3.32
CA TYR A 276 -8.93 -30.58 2.04
C TYR A 276 -8.22 -29.23 2.23
N PHE A 277 -7.76 -28.64 1.11
CA PHE A 277 -7.19 -27.29 1.08
C PHE A 277 -8.29 -26.23 1.06
N GLN A 278 -8.07 -25.12 1.75
CA GLN A 278 -8.97 -23.97 1.74
C GLN A 278 -8.30 -22.79 1.08
N SER A 279 -9.08 -22.07 0.28
CA SER A 279 -8.66 -20.89 -0.46
C SER A 279 -9.11 -19.64 0.26
N ILE A 280 -8.18 -18.71 0.47
CA ILE A 280 -8.43 -17.39 1.03
C ILE A 280 -7.79 -16.33 0.13
N SER A 281 -8.48 -15.21 0.01
CA SER A 281 -7.93 -13.98 -0.56
C SER A 281 -8.12 -12.84 0.44
N LEU A 282 -7.03 -12.16 0.74
CA LEU A 282 -6.93 -11.04 1.67
C LEU A 282 -6.50 -9.81 0.89
N SER A 283 -7.20 -8.68 1.06
CA SER A 283 -6.81 -7.42 0.44
C SER A 283 -6.95 -6.28 1.44
N SER A 284 -6.18 -5.22 1.26
CA SER A 284 -6.26 -4.01 2.09
C SER A 284 -5.69 -2.79 1.35
N ALA A 285 -6.24 -1.63 1.68
CA ALA A 285 -5.72 -0.33 1.27
C ALA A 285 -4.94 0.30 2.42
N LEU A 286 -3.84 0.97 2.12
CA LEU A 286 -3.00 1.60 3.11
C LEU A 286 -2.38 2.89 2.56
N GLU A 287 -2.23 3.89 3.41
CA GLU A 287 -1.35 5.04 3.18
C GLU A 287 -0.03 4.76 3.92
N VAL A 288 1.08 4.81 3.19
CA VAL A 288 2.40 4.44 3.71
C VAL A 288 3.31 5.66 3.77
N GLU A 289 4.11 5.68 4.82
CA GLU A 289 5.23 6.62 4.99
C GLU A 289 6.56 5.86 4.91
N PRO A 290 7.67 6.54 4.57
CA PRO A 290 8.99 5.93 4.56
C PRO A 290 9.32 5.35 5.95
N SER A 291 10.05 4.24 6.00
CA SER A 291 10.40 3.45 7.20
C SER A 291 9.24 2.70 7.88
N GLN A 292 8.01 2.77 7.35
CA GLN A 292 6.94 1.90 7.87
C GLN A 292 7.14 0.45 7.45
N VAL A 293 6.83 -0.45 8.37
CA VAL A 293 7.07 -1.89 8.20
C VAL A 293 5.74 -2.66 8.16
N LEU A 294 5.56 -3.43 7.10
CA LEU A 294 4.41 -4.31 6.89
C LEU A 294 4.81 -5.78 7.05
N SER A 295 4.02 -6.52 7.82
CA SER A 295 4.24 -7.95 8.06
C SER A 295 2.97 -8.76 7.84
N LEU A 296 3.15 -10.00 7.40
CA LEU A 296 2.06 -10.97 7.24
C LEU A 296 2.03 -11.91 8.45
N PHE A 297 0.89 -11.98 9.12
CA PHE A 297 0.77 -12.65 10.40
C PHE A 297 -0.31 -13.74 10.36
N LEU A 298 0.04 -14.95 10.80
CA LEU A 298 -0.90 -16.06 10.95
C LEU A 298 -1.07 -16.39 12.43
N LYS A 299 -2.28 -16.23 12.96
CA LYS A 299 -2.59 -16.51 14.37
C LYS A 299 -3.55 -17.69 14.53
N SER A 300 -3.32 -18.45 15.58
CA SER A 300 -4.26 -19.43 16.12
C SER A 300 -4.81 -18.89 17.45
N PRO A 301 -6.11 -19.04 17.75
CA PRO A 301 -6.67 -18.64 19.04
C PRO A 301 -6.20 -19.54 20.20
N ASN A 302 -5.67 -20.73 19.86
CA ASN A 302 -5.31 -21.77 20.85
C ASN A 302 -3.84 -22.19 20.69
N GLN A 303 -3.23 -22.61 21.81
CA GLN A 303 -1.87 -23.15 21.86
C GLN A 303 -1.71 -24.52 21.18
N PHE A 304 -2.82 -25.20 20.87
CA PHE A 304 -2.85 -26.55 20.28
C PHE A 304 -2.70 -26.56 18.75
N CYS A 305 -1.87 -25.68 18.19
CA CYS A 305 -1.63 -25.58 16.75
C CYS A 305 -0.12 -25.53 16.50
N ASN A 306 0.41 -26.63 15.98
CA ASN A 306 1.84 -26.81 15.78
C ASN A 306 2.18 -26.71 14.28
N GLN A 307 3.15 -25.88 13.94
CA GLN A 307 3.42 -25.51 12.54
C GLN A 307 3.74 -26.71 11.65
N SER A 308 4.63 -27.62 12.08
CA SER A 308 5.13 -28.71 11.24
C SER A 308 4.17 -29.89 11.08
N ARG A 309 3.23 -30.07 12.03
CA ARG A 309 2.29 -31.20 12.03
C ARG A 309 0.90 -30.81 11.55
N ASP A 310 0.47 -29.60 11.90
CA ASP A 310 -0.92 -29.18 11.74
C ASP A 310 -1.13 -28.22 10.58
N LEU A 311 -0.07 -27.69 9.94
CA LEU A 311 -0.16 -26.79 8.80
C LEU A 311 0.54 -27.38 7.57
N ASN A 312 -0.17 -27.33 6.44
CA ASN A 312 0.40 -27.61 5.12
C ASN A 312 -0.04 -26.50 4.17
N LEU A 313 0.91 -25.66 3.74
CA LEU A 313 0.67 -24.63 2.74
C LEU A 313 0.87 -25.19 1.34
N TYR A 314 0.00 -24.79 0.44
CA TYR A 314 0.21 -25.02 -0.99
C TYR A 314 1.12 -23.93 -1.55
N ASP A 315 2.16 -24.32 -2.26
CA ASP A 315 3.08 -23.37 -2.92
C ASP A 315 2.38 -22.75 -4.14
N LEU A 316 2.00 -21.48 -4.00
CA LEU A 316 1.32 -20.71 -5.04
C LEU A 316 2.33 -19.86 -5.81
N HIS A 317 2.03 -19.63 -7.09
CA HIS A 317 2.82 -18.71 -7.90
C HIS A 317 2.40 -17.26 -7.60
N ALA A 318 3.34 -16.46 -7.08
CA ALA A 318 3.15 -15.06 -6.69
C ALA A 318 1.88 -14.79 -5.84
N PRO A 319 1.78 -15.39 -4.64
CA PRO A 319 0.63 -15.18 -3.76
C PRO A 319 0.44 -13.74 -3.30
N LEU A 320 1.52 -12.96 -3.16
CA LEU A 320 1.46 -11.56 -2.70
C LEU A 320 1.72 -10.62 -3.88
N SER A 321 0.85 -9.63 -4.03
CA SER A 321 1.02 -8.51 -4.96
C SER A 321 0.62 -7.19 -4.31
N LEU A 322 1.25 -6.12 -4.79
CA LEU A 322 1.11 -4.78 -4.28
C LEU A 322 1.06 -3.80 -5.46
N VAL A 323 0.22 -2.77 -5.35
CA VAL A 323 0.26 -1.58 -6.22
C VAL A 323 0.59 -0.40 -5.34
N TRP A 324 1.62 0.35 -5.73
CA TRP A 324 1.92 1.65 -5.17
C TRP A 324 1.42 2.74 -6.11
N LEU A 325 0.84 3.78 -5.53
CA LEU A 325 0.31 4.95 -6.21
C LEU A 325 0.97 6.19 -5.60
N SER A 326 1.54 7.05 -6.45
CA SER A 326 2.03 8.36 -6.00
C SER A 326 0.86 9.22 -5.51
N HIS A 327 1.11 10.14 -4.57
CA HIS A 327 0.13 11.16 -4.20
C HIS A 327 -0.24 12.07 -5.38
N ASP A 328 0.62 12.17 -6.40
CA ASP A 328 0.35 12.93 -7.63
C ASP A 328 -0.83 12.36 -8.43
N THR A 329 -1.22 11.10 -8.17
CA THR A 329 -2.41 10.52 -8.77
C THR A 329 -3.71 11.17 -8.29
N GLY A 330 -3.69 11.88 -7.16
CA GLY A 330 -4.89 12.37 -6.48
C GLY A 330 -5.77 11.25 -5.91
N ALA A 331 -5.24 10.03 -5.76
CA ALA A 331 -5.97 8.91 -5.18
C ALA A 331 -6.21 9.09 -3.68
N VAL A 332 -7.30 8.51 -3.20
CA VAL A 332 -7.73 8.62 -1.80
C VAL A 332 -8.00 7.22 -1.25
N ALA A 333 -7.37 6.86 -0.13
CA ALA A 333 -7.67 5.63 0.60
C ALA A 333 -8.63 5.89 1.76
N MET A 334 -9.48 4.89 2.03
CA MET A 334 -10.36 4.84 3.18
C MET A 334 -10.35 3.43 3.76
N ASN A 335 -10.17 3.34 5.08
CA ASN A 335 -10.40 2.13 5.86
C ASN A 335 -11.50 2.37 6.88
N ALA A 336 -12.43 1.43 6.97
CA ALA A 336 -13.51 1.43 7.93
C ALA A 336 -13.70 0.03 8.51
N GLN A 337 -14.26 -0.04 9.71
CA GLN A 337 -14.54 -1.28 10.41
C GLN A 337 -16.02 -1.35 10.79
N MET A 338 -16.55 -2.55 10.87
CA MET A 338 -17.91 -2.76 11.35
C MET A 338 -18.07 -2.31 12.82
N SER A 339 -19.05 -1.46 13.13
CA SER A 339 -19.16 -0.78 14.43
C SER A 339 -19.67 -1.64 15.59
N ALA A 340 -20.53 -2.63 15.33
CA ALA A 340 -21.17 -3.42 16.36
C ALA A 340 -21.33 -4.87 15.91
N ALA A 341 -20.94 -5.82 16.75
CA ALA A 341 -21.23 -7.22 16.53
C ALA A 341 -22.75 -7.45 16.56
N MET A 342 -23.26 -8.21 15.59
CA MET A 342 -24.69 -8.50 15.47
C MET A 342 -24.92 -9.99 15.66
N HIS A 343 -25.96 -10.35 16.40
CA HIS A 343 -26.26 -11.75 16.71
C HIS A 343 -27.65 -12.13 16.17
N TYR A 344 -27.74 -13.32 15.57
CA TYR A 344 -28.98 -13.98 15.17
C TYR A 344 -29.82 -13.19 14.15
N GLN A 345 -29.19 -12.75 13.06
CA GLN A 345 -29.89 -12.11 11.93
C GLN A 345 -29.69 -12.89 10.63
N THR A 346 -30.78 -13.07 9.88
CA THR A 346 -30.82 -13.83 8.63
C THR A 346 -30.49 -12.97 7.41
N ASN A 347 -30.63 -11.66 7.48
CA ASN A 347 -30.06 -10.71 6.52
C ASN A 347 -29.43 -9.55 7.30
N TYR A 348 -28.19 -9.21 7.00
CA TYR A 348 -27.46 -8.20 7.75
C TYR A 348 -26.92 -7.11 6.83
N ARG A 349 -27.20 -5.86 7.20
CA ARG A 349 -26.60 -4.67 6.58
C ARG A 349 -25.60 -4.09 7.57
N PRO A 350 -24.28 -4.23 7.33
CA PRO A 350 -23.26 -3.69 8.21
C PRO A 350 -23.33 -2.17 8.32
N THR A 351 -23.01 -1.67 9.51
CA THR A 351 -22.71 -0.26 9.75
C THR A 351 -21.22 -0.11 9.95
N PHE A 352 -20.63 0.87 9.27
CA PHE A 352 -19.19 1.10 9.24
C PHE A 352 -18.83 2.33 10.07
N LYS A 353 -17.83 2.16 10.93
CA LYS A 353 -17.09 3.23 11.59
C LYS A 353 -15.81 3.44 10.82
N VAL A 354 -15.64 4.65 10.30
CA VAL A 354 -14.43 5.07 9.60
C VAL A 354 -13.25 5.07 10.57
N ILE A 355 -12.15 4.40 10.20
CA ILE A 355 -10.90 4.35 10.98
C ILE A 355 -9.93 5.39 10.43
N SER A 356 -9.69 5.37 9.13
CA SER A 356 -8.79 6.30 8.45
C SER A 356 -9.32 6.66 7.06
N VAL A 357 -9.13 7.91 6.66
CA VAL A 357 -9.41 8.43 5.31
C VAL A 357 -8.38 9.49 5.01
N SER A 358 -7.72 9.39 3.86
CA SER A 358 -6.71 10.37 3.44
C SER A 358 -7.37 11.72 3.09
N ASP A 359 -8.53 11.71 2.44
CA ASP A 359 -9.35 12.90 2.15
C ASP A 359 -10.85 12.67 2.44
N PRO A 360 -11.39 13.23 3.55
CA PRO A 360 -12.79 13.07 3.93
C PRO A 360 -13.77 13.89 3.06
N TYR A 361 -13.28 14.83 2.26
CA TYR A 361 -14.11 15.53 1.27
C TYR A 361 -14.47 14.60 0.11
N MET A 362 -13.52 13.77 -0.32
CA MET A 362 -13.71 12.85 -1.45
C MET A 362 -14.56 11.63 -1.09
N ILE A 363 -14.28 11.02 0.06
CA ILE A 363 -14.97 9.83 0.54
C ILE A 363 -15.55 10.12 1.92
N SER A 364 -16.87 10.02 2.04
CA SER A 364 -17.57 10.26 3.31
C SER A 364 -18.54 9.12 3.63
N SER A 365 -18.77 8.87 4.92
CA SER A 365 -19.79 7.89 5.34
C SER A 365 -21.20 8.51 5.30
N SER A 366 -22.21 7.68 5.07
CA SER A 366 -23.61 8.09 5.18
C SER A 366 -23.98 8.38 6.64
N HIS A 367 -25.03 9.19 6.86
CA HIS A 367 -25.48 9.54 8.23
C HIS A 367 -25.88 8.33 9.08
N ASP A 368 -26.35 7.25 8.44
CA ASP A 368 -26.69 5.98 9.09
C ASP A 368 -25.51 5.00 9.18
N GLY A 369 -24.35 5.35 8.62
CA GLY A 369 -23.14 4.54 8.57
C GLY A 369 -23.24 3.29 7.69
N ARG A 370 -24.31 3.11 6.91
CA ARG A 370 -24.57 1.90 6.12
C ARG A 370 -24.00 1.95 4.70
N GLY A 371 -23.60 3.13 4.24
CA GLY A 371 -23.03 3.31 2.92
C GLY A 371 -21.92 4.35 2.91
N ILE A 372 -21.09 4.28 1.88
CA ILE A 372 -20.00 5.22 1.63
C ILE A 372 -20.36 6.05 0.40
N LYS A 373 -20.27 7.37 0.52
CA LYS A 373 -20.61 8.37 -0.50
C LYS A 373 -19.35 8.93 -1.14
N PHE A 374 -19.46 9.25 -2.43
CA PHE A 374 -18.39 9.86 -3.23
C PHE A 374 -18.82 11.23 -3.74
N THR A 375 -17.92 12.21 -3.70
CA THR A 375 -18.22 13.59 -4.13
C THR A 375 -17.85 13.88 -5.57
N GLU A 376 -16.85 13.18 -6.14
CA GLU A 376 -16.43 13.34 -7.53
C GLU A 376 -16.45 12.05 -8.34
N THR A 377 -16.36 12.22 -9.66
CA THR A 377 -16.29 11.10 -10.62
C THR A 377 -14.94 10.43 -10.59
N GLY A 378 -14.92 9.14 -10.31
CA GLY A 378 -13.69 8.35 -10.29
C GLY A 378 -13.95 6.86 -10.36
N ILE A 379 -12.88 6.11 -10.26
CA ILE A 379 -12.92 4.65 -10.16
C ILE A 379 -12.64 4.28 -8.72
N ILE A 380 -13.48 3.40 -8.16
CA ILE A 380 -13.25 2.83 -6.83
C ILE A 380 -12.84 1.38 -6.97
N LYS A 381 -11.82 0.99 -6.19
CA LYS A 381 -11.54 -0.41 -5.86
C LYS A 381 -11.82 -0.61 -4.38
N PHE A 382 -12.62 -1.61 -4.06
CA PHE A 382 -12.99 -1.89 -2.67
C PHE A 382 -12.79 -3.36 -2.34
N VAL A 383 -12.64 -3.62 -1.04
CA VAL A 383 -12.73 -4.94 -0.45
C VAL A 383 -13.48 -4.84 0.86
N PHE A 384 -14.52 -5.66 1.01
CA PHE A 384 -15.19 -5.87 2.28
C PHE A 384 -14.95 -7.30 2.72
N GLN A 385 -14.40 -7.46 3.92
CA GLN A 385 -14.19 -8.76 4.55
C GLN A 385 -15.02 -8.82 5.80
N GLN A 386 -15.79 -9.88 6.00
CA GLN A 386 -16.61 -10.08 7.19
C GLN A 386 -16.26 -11.42 7.83
N ALA A 387 -15.96 -11.40 9.14
CA ALA A 387 -15.90 -12.61 9.95
C ALA A 387 -17.30 -12.95 10.47
N LEU A 388 -17.68 -14.23 10.40
CA LEU A 388 -18.97 -14.71 10.86
C LEU A 388 -18.87 -16.09 11.50
N TYR A 389 -19.78 -16.36 12.43
CA TYR A 389 -19.97 -17.66 13.07
C TYR A 389 -21.38 -18.16 12.74
N SER A 390 -21.47 -19.35 12.17
CA SER A 390 -22.75 -19.88 11.69
C SER A 390 -23.20 -21.14 12.44
N MET A 391 -24.50 -21.20 12.75
CA MET A 391 -25.16 -22.28 13.46
C MET A 391 -26.39 -22.74 12.67
N GLY A 392 -26.40 -24.02 12.28
CA GLY A 392 -27.51 -24.64 11.56
C GLY A 392 -27.07 -25.38 10.31
N HIS A 393 -27.77 -26.47 9.99
CA HIS A 393 -27.47 -27.28 8.80
C HIS A 393 -27.82 -26.57 7.48
N THR A 394 -28.81 -25.68 7.50
CA THR A 394 -29.19 -24.85 6.34
C THR A 394 -28.08 -23.87 5.96
N CYS A 395 -27.30 -23.38 6.92
CA CYS A 395 -26.11 -22.57 6.66
C CYS A 395 -25.10 -23.31 5.76
N VAL A 396 -24.90 -24.61 5.99
CA VAL A 396 -23.95 -25.41 5.22
C VAL A 396 -24.47 -25.65 3.81
N ARG A 397 -25.76 -25.98 3.69
CA ARG A 397 -26.37 -26.34 2.41
C ARG A 397 -26.49 -25.15 1.46
N GLU A 398 -27.05 -24.05 1.94
CA GLU A 398 -27.31 -22.87 1.11
C GLU A 398 -26.17 -21.86 1.12
N GLY A 399 -25.38 -21.77 2.20
CA GLY A 399 -24.25 -20.85 2.32
C GLY A 399 -24.65 -19.38 2.50
N PHE A 400 -23.68 -18.50 2.31
CA PHE A 400 -23.81 -17.05 2.46
C PHE A 400 -23.58 -16.35 1.13
N SER A 401 -24.29 -15.25 0.89
CA SER A 401 -24.04 -14.37 -0.25
C SER A 401 -23.79 -12.94 0.24
N LEU A 402 -22.66 -12.38 -0.14
CA LEU A 402 -22.35 -10.96 0.07
C LEU A 402 -22.68 -10.21 -1.20
N VAL A 403 -23.63 -9.28 -1.11
CA VAL A 403 -24.11 -8.46 -2.22
C VAL A 403 -23.61 -7.04 -2.02
N THR A 404 -23.06 -6.47 -3.07
CA THR A 404 -22.66 -5.07 -3.11
C THR A 404 -23.64 -4.31 -3.98
N TYR A 405 -24.19 -3.22 -3.44
CA TYR A 405 -25.09 -2.34 -4.16
C TYR A 405 -24.41 -1.01 -4.44
N ILE A 406 -24.69 -0.46 -5.63
CA ILE A 406 -24.39 0.92 -5.97
C ILE A 406 -25.71 1.68 -6.12
N ASN A 407 -25.85 2.74 -5.33
CA ASN A 407 -26.98 3.63 -5.35
C ASN A 407 -26.63 4.85 -6.22
N ARG A 408 -27.32 4.95 -7.35
CA ARG A 408 -27.17 6.05 -8.32
C ARG A 408 -28.46 6.84 -8.36
N ASN A 409 -28.41 8.13 -8.02
CA ASN A 409 -29.57 9.03 -8.02
C ASN A 409 -30.81 8.46 -7.29
N GLY A 410 -30.60 7.71 -6.19
CA GLY A 410 -31.66 7.10 -5.38
C GLY A 410 -32.14 5.72 -5.83
N SER A 411 -31.66 5.21 -6.98
CA SER A 411 -31.91 3.83 -7.41
C SER A 411 -30.75 2.92 -7.00
N SER A 412 -31.04 1.91 -6.18
CA SER A 412 -30.07 0.90 -5.77
C SER A 412 -30.02 -0.23 -6.79
N SER A 413 -28.85 -0.47 -7.38
CA SER A 413 -28.59 -1.57 -8.31
C SER A 413 -27.54 -2.53 -7.74
N GLU A 414 -27.69 -3.82 -8.01
CA GLU A 414 -26.70 -4.84 -7.63
C GLU A 414 -25.48 -4.71 -8.52
N LEU A 415 -24.32 -4.44 -7.91
CA LEU A 415 -23.04 -4.35 -8.62
C LEU A 415 -22.40 -5.73 -8.78
N MET A 416 -22.32 -6.49 -7.69
CA MET A 416 -21.76 -7.82 -7.68
C MET A 416 -22.30 -8.64 -6.51
N ARG A 417 -22.13 -9.96 -6.62
CA ARG A 417 -22.49 -10.92 -5.59
C ARG A 417 -21.43 -11.99 -5.47
N VAL A 418 -20.90 -12.15 -4.26
CA VAL A 418 -19.93 -13.21 -3.92
C VAL A 418 -20.60 -14.24 -3.04
N TYR A 419 -20.29 -15.50 -3.30
CA TYR A 419 -20.82 -16.63 -2.54
C TYR A 419 -19.73 -17.19 -1.61
N LYS A 420 -20.11 -17.71 -0.44
CA LYS A 420 -19.24 -18.53 0.42
C LYS A 420 -20.06 -19.68 1.02
N SER A 421 -19.53 -20.89 0.92
CA SER A 421 -20.13 -22.06 1.58
C SER A 421 -20.10 -21.89 3.10
N GLY A 422 -21.22 -22.17 3.78
CA GLY A 422 -21.29 -22.07 5.23
C GLY A 422 -20.76 -23.31 5.95
N VAL A 423 -20.48 -23.15 7.24
CA VAL A 423 -20.04 -24.23 8.13
C VAL A 423 -20.87 -24.27 9.41
N ASN A 424 -21.09 -25.46 9.97
CA ASN A 424 -21.90 -25.58 11.17
C ASN A 424 -21.02 -25.49 12.43
N TYR A 425 -21.38 -24.60 13.35
CA TYR A 425 -20.70 -24.36 14.62
C TYR A 425 -19.22 -23.96 14.49
N ARG A 426 -18.85 -23.26 13.43
CA ARG A 426 -17.46 -22.80 13.19
C ARG A 426 -17.42 -21.35 12.74
N ASP A 427 -16.31 -20.70 13.06
CA ASP A 427 -15.94 -19.39 12.52
C ASP A 427 -15.46 -19.53 11.08
N THR A 428 -15.97 -18.67 10.20
CA THR A 428 -15.50 -18.52 8.83
C THR A 428 -15.54 -17.04 8.45
N SER A 429 -15.18 -16.74 7.21
CA SER A 429 -15.19 -15.38 6.69
C SER A 429 -15.62 -15.37 5.22
N ILE A 430 -16.24 -14.26 4.84
CA ILE A 430 -16.64 -13.96 3.47
C ILE A 430 -15.95 -12.66 3.07
N SER A 431 -15.39 -12.61 1.87
CA SER A 431 -14.78 -11.40 1.34
C SER A 431 -15.26 -11.14 -0.08
N ALA A 432 -15.65 -9.89 -0.37
CA ALA A 432 -15.95 -9.42 -1.72
C ALA A 432 -14.97 -8.31 -2.06
N SER A 433 -14.39 -8.37 -3.26
CA SER A 433 -13.58 -7.29 -3.80
C SER A 433 -14.00 -7.01 -5.23
N GLY A 434 -14.10 -5.73 -5.57
CA GLY A 434 -14.57 -5.32 -6.87
C GLY A 434 -14.07 -3.93 -7.23
N THR A 435 -14.27 -3.58 -8.50
CA THR A 435 -13.96 -2.25 -9.05
C THR A 435 -15.15 -1.73 -9.83
N THR A 436 -15.47 -0.45 -9.66
CA THR A 436 -16.56 0.19 -10.43
C THR A 436 -16.32 1.69 -10.59
N LYS A 437 -16.97 2.27 -11.60
CA LYS A 437 -17.02 3.72 -11.79
C LYS A 437 -18.13 4.33 -10.95
N VAL A 438 -17.79 5.39 -10.23
CA VAL A 438 -18.71 6.20 -9.42
C VAL A 438 -18.76 7.62 -9.94
N SER A 439 -19.90 8.26 -9.74
CA SER A 439 -20.13 9.68 -10.03
C SER A 439 -20.38 10.46 -8.74
N ALA A 440 -20.34 11.79 -8.85
CA ALA A 440 -20.67 12.68 -7.75
C ALA A 440 -22.06 12.35 -7.16
N GLY A 441 -22.12 12.08 -5.86
CA GLY A 441 -23.35 11.73 -5.14
C GLY A 441 -23.70 10.24 -5.10
N ASP A 442 -22.97 9.38 -5.82
CA ASP A 442 -23.17 7.93 -5.75
C ASP A 442 -22.80 7.39 -4.36
N MET A 443 -23.48 6.31 -3.94
CA MET A 443 -23.20 5.63 -2.67
C MET A 443 -23.05 4.13 -2.87
N ILE A 444 -22.06 3.51 -2.24
CA ILE A 444 -21.90 2.05 -2.17
C ILE A 444 -22.38 1.52 -0.83
N SER A 445 -23.06 0.38 -0.84
CA SER A 445 -23.55 -0.30 0.37
C SER A 445 -23.43 -1.81 0.24
N PHE A 446 -23.43 -2.52 1.37
CA PHE A 446 -23.20 -3.95 1.44
C PHE A 446 -24.34 -4.64 2.18
N GLU A 447 -24.67 -5.86 1.78
CA GLU A 447 -25.67 -6.69 2.44
C GLU A 447 -25.23 -8.15 2.42
N ILE A 448 -25.30 -8.79 3.58
CA ILE A 448 -25.03 -10.22 3.71
C ILE A 448 -26.36 -10.94 3.83
N LEU A 449 -26.61 -11.80 2.84
CA LEU A 449 -27.78 -12.65 2.77
C LEU A 449 -27.44 -14.01 3.38
N SER A 450 -28.25 -14.45 4.34
CA SER A 450 -28.15 -15.77 4.93
C SER A 450 -29.50 -16.49 4.95
N PRO A 451 -29.52 -17.83 4.99
CA PRO A 451 -30.76 -18.62 4.95
C PRO A 451 -31.66 -18.35 6.16
N ALA A 452 -32.98 -18.43 5.99
CA ALA A 452 -33.95 -18.11 7.05
C ALA A 452 -33.84 -19.00 8.30
N GLN A 453 -33.33 -20.23 8.18
CA GLN A 453 -33.12 -21.16 9.29
C GLN A 453 -31.65 -21.21 9.75
N CYS A 454 -30.84 -20.24 9.35
CA CYS A 454 -29.43 -20.14 9.71
C CYS A 454 -29.22 -19.05 10.76
N ASN A 455 -28.71 -19.44 11.92
CA ASN A 455 -28.38 -18.50 13.00
C ASN A 455 -26.93 -18.05 12.84
N VAL A 456 -26.72 -16.78 12.53
CA VAL A 456 -25.39 -16.21 12.28
C VAL A 456 -25.05 -15.16 13.33
N ARG A 457 -23.79 -15.15 13.77
CA ARG A 457 -23.18 -14.04 14.52
C ARG A 457 -22.15 -13.36 13.63
N TYR A 458 -22.28 -12.05 13.45
CA TYR A 458 -21.34 -11.20 12.71
C TYR A 458 -20.44 -10.49 13.70
N PHE A 459 -19.11 -10.58 13.51
CA PHE A 459 -18.13 -9.93 14.40
C PHE A 459 -17.79 -8.52 13.92
N GLY A 460 -17.53 -7.59 14.83
CA GLY A 460 -17.19 -6.18 14.52
C GLY A 460 -16.29 -5.54 15.58
N GLU A 461 -15.34 -6.29 16.13
CA GLU A 461 -14.42 -5.80 17.16
C GLU A 461 -13.06 -5.42 16.54
N ASN A 462 -12.31 -4.51 17.20
CA ASN A 462 -10.98 -3.94 16.85
C ASN A 462 -9.81 -4.97 16.67
N SER A 463 -10.09 -6.15 16.15
CA SER A 463 -9.17 -7.28 15.97
C SER A 463 -8.78 -7.50 14.50
N GLY A 464 -8.78 -6.42 13.70
CA GLY A 464 -8.43 -6.43 12.28
C GLY A 464 -9.39 -7.20 11.36
N ILE A 465 -10.48 -7.75 11.90
CA ILE A 465 -11.52 -8.45 11.15
C ILE A 465 -12.69 -7.52 10.87
N SER A 466 -13.51 -7.90 9.88
CA SER A 466 -14.72 -7.15 9.53
C SER A 466 -14.41 -5.73 9.03
N MET A 467 -13.42 -5.67 8.13
CA MET A 467 -12.83 -4.45 7.58
C MET A 467 -13.34 -4.17 6.17
N LEU A 468 -13.58 -2.90 5.89
CA LEU A 468 -13.87 -2.33 4.58
C LEU A 468 -12.71 -1.41 4.18
N SER A 469 -12.00 -1.75 3.11
CA SER A 469 -10.96 -0.91 2.51
C SER A 469 -11.40 -0.45 1.13
N ILE A 470 -11.21 0.83 0.82
CA ILE A 470 -11.55 1.46 -0.45
C ILE A 470 -10.39 2.34 -0.89
N ILE A 471 -10.03 2.26 -2.18
CA ILE A 471 -9.24 3.30 -2.85
C ILE A 471 -10.09 3.90 -3.95
N TRP A 472 -10.20 5.23 -3.94
CA TRP A 472 -10.76 6.03 -5.03
C TRP A 472 -9.61 6.61 -5.84
N ILE A 473 -9.72 6.54 -7.17
CA ILE A 473 -8.72 7.06 -8.11
C ILE A 473 -9.45 7.94 -9.13
N PRO A 474 -8.94 9.14 -9.47
CA PRO A 474 -9.55 9.99 -10.47
C PRO A 474 -9.69 9.28 -11.83
N SER A 475 -10.81 9.54 -12.50
CA SER A 475 -11.07 8.95 -13.84
C SER A 475 -10.16 9.47 -14.95
N ALA A 476 -9.39 10.54 -14.69
CA ALA A 476 -8.38 11.06 -15.61
C ALA A 476 -7.18 10.12 -15.78
N VAL A 477 -6.84 9.34 -14.74
CA VAL A 477 -5.65 8.46 -14.71
C VAL A 477 -6.02 6.98 -14.50
N SER A 478 -7.32 6.65 -14.45
CA SER A 478 -7.78 5.28 -14.17
C SER A 478 -8.99 4.87 -14.97
N THR A 479 -9.10 3.56 -15.22
CA THR A 479 -10.21 2.92 -15.92
C THR A 479 -10.60 1.63 -15.20
N ALA A 480 -11.90 1.32 -15.20
CA ALA A 480 -12.42 0.05 -14.69
C ALA A 480 -13.14 -0.72 -15.77
N LEU A 481 -13.04 -2.05 -15.69
CA LEU A 481 -13.84 -2.98 -16.45
C LEU A 481 -14.33 -4.06 -15.50
N SER A 482 -15.64 -4.35 -15.52
CA SER A 482 -16.21 -5.51 -14.84
C SER A 482 -16.89 -6.40 -15.86
N ALA A 483 -16.66 -7.70 -15.81
CA ALA A 483 -17.27 -8.65 -16.73
C ALA A 483 -17.84 -9.88 -16.00
N THR A 484 -18.94 -10.41 -16.52
CA THR A 484 -19.49 -11.71 -16.09
C THR A 484 -19.25 -12.78 -17.15
N VAL A 485 -19.34 -14.02 -16.69
CA VAL A 485 -19.02 -15.19 -17.50
C VAL A 485 -20.20 -15.55 -18.41
N CYS A 486 -19.89 -15.93 -19.65
CA CYS A 486 -20.86 -16.31 -20.67
C CYS A 486 -21.68 -17.53 -20.21
N SER A 487 -22.96 -17.58 -20.56
CA SER A 487 -23.81 -18.77 -20.34
C SER A 487 -23.45 -19.93 -21.27
N THR A 488 -22.79 -19.64 -22.40
CA THR A 488 -22.35 -20.61 -23.40
C THR A 488 -20.83 -20.79 -23.41
N GLY A 489 -20.34 -21.98 -23.76
CA GLY A 489 -18.89 -22.23 -23.83
C GLY A 489 -18.16 -22.39 -22.49
N LEU A 490 -18.90 -22.50 -21.37
CA LEU A 490 -18.34 -22.80 -20.06
C LEU A 490 -17.76 -24.22 -20.00
N PRO A 491 -16.54 -24.42 -19.46
CA PRO A 491 -15.94 -25.74 -19.38
C PRO A 491 -16.66 -26.61 -18.34
N THR A 492 -17.19 -27.75 -18.79
CA THR A 492 -17.81 -28.78 -17.95
C THR A 492 -17.12 -30.14 -18.15
N GLY A 493 -17.27 -31.06 -17.19
CA GLY A 493 -16.66 -32.38 -17.23
C GLY A 493 -15.19 -32.37 -16.79
N ALA A 494 -14.34 -33.09 -17.51
CA ALA A 494 -12.90 -33.16 -17.22
C ALA A 494 -12.19 -31.92 -17.77
N VAL A 495 -12.14 -30.87 -16.97
CA VAL A 495 -11.54 -29.58 -17.34
C VAL A 495 -10.04 -29.62 -17.10
N ARG A 496 -9.24 -29.42 -18.15
CA ARG A 496 -7.78 -29.29 -18.07
C ARG A 496 -7.32 -28.04 -18.79
N ASN A 497 -6.82 -27.07 -18.01
CA ASN A 497 -6.29 -25.79 -18.49
C ASN A 497 -7.19 -25.13 -19.58
N LYS A 498 -8.48 -24.98 -19.28
CA LYS A 498 -9.46 -24.37 -20.20
C LYS A 498 -9.67 -22.91 -19.84
N LEU A 499 -9.66 -22.04 -20.83
CA LEU A 499 -9.96 -20.62 -20.67
C LEU A 499 -11.46 -20.39 -20.44
N LEU A 500 -11.77 -19.44 -19.57
CA LEU A 500 -13.15 -18.99 -19.33
C LEU A 500 -13.59 -17.98 -20.41
N HIS A 501 -14.89 -17.99 -20.69
CA HIS A 501 -15.52 -17.08 -21.66
C HIS A 501 -16.32 -16.00 -20.92
N PHE A 502 -16.21 -14.74 -21.34
CA PHE A 502 -16.86 -13.58 -20.76
C PHE A 502 -17.71 -12.86 -21.81
N ASP A 503 -18.87 -12.32 -21.41
CA ASP A 503 -19.82 -11.67 -22.34
C ASP A 503 -20.17 -10.24 -21.94
N GLN A 504 -20.53 -10.04 -20.67
CA GLN A 504 -21.13 -8.79 -20.23
C GLN A 504 -20.08 -7.90 -19.58
N ALA A 505 -19.31 -7.16 -20.37
CA ALA A 505 -18.42 -6.12 -19.86
C ALA A 505 -19.18 -4.81 -19.60
N SER A 506 -19.00 -4.19 -18.43
CA SER A 506 -19.42 -2.81 -18.18
C SER A 506 -18.70 -1.84 -19.13
N SER A 507 -19.28 -0.65 -19.35
CA SER A 507 -18.77 0.35 -20.31
C SER A 507 -17.27 0.59 -20.11
N SER A 508 -16.46 0.06 -21.02
CA SER A 508 -15.02 0.11 -20.99
C SER A 508 -14.49 1.46 -21.46
N GLY A 509 -13.44 1.98 -20.81
CA GLY A 509 -12.60 3.01 -21.41
C GLY A 509 -11.86 2.48 -22.65
N SER A 510 -11.13 3.34 -23.36
CA SER A 510 -10.29 2.91 -24.49
C SER A 510 -9.18 1.95 -24.06
N GLN A 511 -8.76 2.03 -22.79
CA GLN A 511 -7.58 1.39 -22.22
C GLN A 511 -7.69 -0.12 -21.98
N ILE A 512 -8.88 -0.61 -21.65
CA ILE A 512 -9.12 -2.03 -21.35
C ILE A 512 -10.29 -2.50 -22.19
N GLN A 513 -10.12 -3.53 -23.00
CA GLN A 513 -11.20 -4.06 -23.84
C GLN A 513 -11.27 -5.58 -23.75
N LEU A 514 -12.48 -6.11 -23.72
CA LEU A 514 -12.70 -7.54 -23.94
C LEU A 514 -12.62 -7.78 -25.45
N VAL A 515 -11.77 -8.71 -25.88
CA VAL A 515 -11.65 -9.07 -27.30
C VAL A 515 -12.95 -9.73 -27.75
N THR A 516 -13.63 -9.17 -28.76
CA THR A 516 -14.92 -9.68 -29.26
C THR A 516 -14.83 -10.43 -30.59
N LEU A 517 -13.71 -10.31 -31.31
CA LEU A 517 -13.54 -10.88 -32.66
C LEU A 517 -12.35 -11.84 -32.73
N GLY A 518 -12.49 -12.91 -33.52
CA GLY A 518 -11.42 -13.89 -33.78
C GLY A 518 -11.37 -15.06 -32.79
N GLN A 519 -10.30 -15.85 -32.85
CA GLN A 519 -10.13 -17.07 -32.02
C GLN A 519 -9.93 -16.78 -30.52
N LEU A 520 -9.49 -15.56 -30.21
CA LEU A 520 -9.26 -15.04 -28.85
C LEU A 520 -10.51 -14.40 -28.24
N ALA A 521 -11.60 -14.32 -29.02
CA ALA A 521 -12.84 -13.66 -28.63
C ALA A 521 -13.41 -14.25 -27.33
N HIS A 522 -13.96 -13.37 -26.49
CA HIS A 522 -14.58 -13.65 -25.20
C HIS A 522 -13.63 -14.28 -24.15
N LYS A 523 -12.34 -14.49 -24.46
CA LYS A 523 -11.38 -15.16 -23.55
C LYS A 523 -10.29 -14.25 -23.03
N HIS A 524 -9.95 -13.21 -23.79
CA HIS A 524 -8.82 -12.34 -23.50
C HIS A 524 -9.28 -10.90 -23.27
N PHE A 525 -8.69 -10.25 -22.28
CA PHE A 525 -8.77 -8.79 -22.11
C PHE A 525 -7.47 -8.19 -22.61
N ILE A 526 -7.57 -7.14 -23.43
CA ILE A 526 -6.42 -6.43 -23.99
C ILE A 526 -6.26 -5.07 -23.30
N PHE A 527 -5.01 -4.74 -22.98
CA PHE A 527 -4.59 -3.43 -22.49
C PHE A 527 -3.89 -2.67 -23.61
N THR A 528 -4.33 -1.45 -23.89
CA THR A 528 -3.79 -0.63 -25.00
C THR A 528 -2.75 0.39 -24.55
N GLU A 529 -2.66 0.65 -23.25
CA GLU A 529 -1.77 1.67 -22.67
C GLU A 529 -0.88 1.05 -21.58
N ARG A 530 0.28 1.67 -21.36
CA ARG A 530 1.19 1.28 -20.27
C ARG A 530 0.61 1.74 -18.94
N GLY A 531 0.61 0.87 -17.95
CA GLY A 531 0.07 1.18 -16.64
C GLY A 531 0.19 0.02 -15.67
N THR A 532 -0.41 0.17 -14.50
CA THR A 532 -0.58 -0.91 -13.53
C THR A 532 -2.01 -1.43 -13.59
N ALA A 533 -2.16 -2.75 -13.71
CA ALA A 533 -3.46 -3.41 -13.68
C ALA A 533 -3.65 -4.20 -12.39
N SER A 534 -4.89 -4.24 -11.92
CA SER A 534 -5.26 -4.98 -10.72
C SER A 534 -6.59 -5.70 -10.90
N ILE A 535 -6.58 -7.00 -10.63
CA ILE A 535 -7.67 -7.91 -10.94
C ILE A 535 -8.22 -8.53 -9.66
N ALA A 536 -9.54 -8.58 -9.57
CA ALA A 536 -10.26 -9.46 -8.66
C ALA A 536 -11.21 -10.36 -9.46
N PHE A 537 -11.09 -11.66 -9.29
CA PHE A 537 -11.93 -12.65 -9.92
C PHE A 537 -12.54 -13.58 -8.87
N ASP A 538 -13.85 -13.69 -8.88
CA ASP A 538 -14.59 -14.60 -8.03
C ASP A 538 -15.26 -15.66 -8.91
N LEU A 539 -15.05 -16.94 -8.59
CA LEU A 539 -15.66 -18.07 -9.28
C LEU A 539 -16.62 -18.80 -8.36
N LYS A 540 -17.88 -18.97 -8.77
CA LYS A 540 -18.87 -19.82 -8.11
C LYS A 540 -19.17 -21.05 -8.96
N LEU A 541 -18.97 -22.23 -8.40
CA LEU A 541 -19.10 -23.49 -9.15
C LEU A 541 -19.53 -24.68 -8.29
N ILE A 542 -19.94 -25.76 -8.97
CA ILE A 542 -20.21 -27.09 -8.46
C ILE A 542 -19.19 -28.04 -9.07
N HIS A 543 -18.45 -28.78 -8.26
CA HIS A 543 -17.43 -29.70 -8.74
C HIS A 543 -17.21 -30.90 -7.83
N SER A 544 -16.59 -31.93 -8.39
CA SER A 544 -16.09 -33.12 -7.69
C SER A 544 -14.55 -33.20 -7.72
N CYS A 545 -13.87 -32.15 -8.19
CA CYS A 545 -12.41 -32.07 -8.18
C CYS A 545 -11.84 -32.20 -6.76
N ASN A 546 -10.67 -32.84 -6.64
CA ASN A 546 -9.90 -32.82 -5.39
C ASN A 546 -9.30 -31.42 -5.16
N VAL A 547 -8.74 -30.84 -6.23
CA VAL A 547 -8.22 -29.48 -6.24
C VAL A 547 -8.64 -28.79 -7.53
N ILE A 548 -9.18 -27.59 -7.41
CA ILE A 548 -9.36 -26.64 -8.52
C ILE A 548 -8.16 -25.73 -8.54
N LYS A 549 -7.62 -25.49 -9.73
CA LYS A 549 -6.56 -24.53 -9.96
C LYS A 549 -7.07 -23.43 -10.89
N LEU A 550 -6.99 -22.19 -10.41
CA LEU A 550 -7.21 -20.97 -11.17
C LEU A 550 -5.87 -20.34 -11.50
N THR A 551 -5.63 -20.09 -12.78
CA THR A 551 -4.40 -19.45 -13.25
C THR A 551 -4.72 -18.21 -14.06
N LEU A 552 -4.10 -17.11 -13.68
CA LEU A 552 -4.09 -15.89 -14.48
C LEU A 552 -2.88 -15.96 -15.41
N ASN A 553 -3.16 -15.94 -16.70
CA ASN A 553 -2.16 -15.98 -17.76
C ASN A 553 -2.03 -14.60 -18.40
N GLN A 554 -0.80 -14.18 -18.64
CA GLN A 554 -0.44 -12.99 -19.39
C GLN A 554 0.20 -13.40 -20.72
N LEU A 555 -0.18 -12.71 -21.78
CA LEU A 555 0.38 -12.84 -23.12
C LEU A 555 0.85 -11.45 -23.56
N SER A 556 2.17 -11.28 -23.70
CA SER A 556 2.79 -10.07 -24.24
C SER A 556 3.16 -10.30 -25.70
N SER A 557 3.32 -9.26 -26.53
CA SER A 557 3.72 -9.41 -27.94
C SER A 557 5.04 -10.15 -28.13
N ASP A 558 5.93 -10.07 -27.13
CA ASP A 558 7.29 -10.62 -27.18
C ASP A 558 7.36 -12.11 -26.81
N HIS A 559 6.28 -12.65 -26.22
CA HIS A 559 6.23 -14.04 -25.77
C HIS A 559 5.14 -14.81 -26.53
N LEU A 560 5.57 -15.79 -27.33
CA LEU A 560 4.68 -16.69 -28.09
C LEU A 560 3.86 -17.65 -27.20
N GLN A 561 4.17 -17.76 -25.90
CA GLN A 561 3.47 -18.63 -24.95
C GLN A 561 2.91 -17.84 -23.76
N PRO A 562 1.74 -18.25 -23.23
CA PRO A 562 1.13 -17.60 -22.07
C PRO A 562 1.98 -17.81 -20.82
N LEU A 563 2.38 -16.71 -20.17
CA LEU A 563 3.09 -16.70 -18.91
C LEU A 563 2.08 -16.75 -17.75
N VAL A 564 2.26 -17.66 -16.80
CA VAL A 564 1.44 -17.71 -15.58
C VAL A 564 1.95 -16.66 -14.62
N ILE A 565 1.14 -15.66 -14.30
CA ILE A 565 1.53 -14.55 -13.40
C ILE A 565 0.99 -14.74 -11.98
N ALA A 566 -0.18 -15.36 -11.83
CA ALA A 566 -0.76 -15.64 -10.53
C ALA A 566 -1.55 -16.94 -10.54
N GLN A 567 -1.60 -17.60 -9.38
CA GLN A 567 -2.35 -18.83 -9.19
C GLN A 567 -3.10 -18.82 -7.86
N GLN A 568 -4.32 -19.35 -7.89
CA GLN A 568 -5.07 -19.72 -6.68
C GLN A 568 -5.52 -21.17 -6.81
N ILE A 569 -5.63 -21.86 -5.68
CA ILE A 569 -6.26 -23.18 -5.63
C ILE A 569 -7.48 -23.19 -4.73
N GLY A 570 -8.50 -23.97 -5.09
CA GLY A 570 -9.61 -24.35 -4.22
C GLY A 570 -9.55 -25.85 -3.93
N GLY A 571 -9.84 -26.27 -2.70
CA GLY A 571 -9.89 -27.70 -2.38
C GLY A 571 -11.19 -28.36 -2.78
N HIS A 572 -11.51 -29.45 -2.10
CA HIS A 572 -12.75 -30.19 -2.29
C HIS A 572 -13.97 -29.36 -1.82
N MET A 573 -15.12 -29.62 -2.44
CA MET A 573 -16.37 -29.00 -2.05
C MET A 573 -16.77 -29.46 -0.63
N PRO A 574 -17.16 -28.56 0.29
CA PRO A 574 -17.58 -28.96 1.63
C PRO A 574 -18.81 -29.89 1.60
N ASP A 575 -18.80 -30.93 2.44
CA ASP A 575 -19.88 -31.91 2.50
C ASP A 575 -21.24 -31.25 2.79
N GLY A 576 -22.22 -31.51 1.93
CA GLY A 576 -23.59 -30.99 2.08
C GLY A 576 -23.81 -29.59 1.50
N SER A 577 -22.77 -28.88 1.04
CA SER A 577 -22.92 -27.60 0.35
C SER A 577 -23.41 -27.78 -1.09
N LEU A 578 -24.22 -26.83 -1.59
CA LEU A 578 -24.70 -26.83 -2.98
C LEU A 578 -23.71 -26.21 -3.95
N TRP A 579 -22.96 -25.20 -3.48
CA TRP A 579 -22.02 -24.43 -4.27
C TRP A 579 -20.74 -24.23 -3.45
N THR A 580 -19.65 -23.94 -4.16
CA THR A 580 -18.42 -23.43 -3.56
C THR A 580 -17.91 -22.25 -4.38
N SER A 581 -16.97 -21.51 -3.79
CA SER A 581 -16.35 -20.36 -4.44
C SER A 581 -14.84 -20.37 -4.28
N VAL A 582 -14.15 -19.83 -5.28
CA VAL A 582 -12.71 -19.60 -5.28
C VAL A 582 -12.46 -18.20 -5.81
N SER A 583 -11.72 -17.40 -5.05
CA SER A 583 -11.38 -16.02 -5.40
C SER A 583 -9.89 -15.90 -5.71
N LEU A 584 -9.54 -15.16 -6.76
CA LEU A 584 -8.17 -14.84 -7.17
C LEU A 584 -8.03 -13.33 -7.26
N ARG A 585 -7.02 -12.76 -6.57
CA ARG A 585 -6.73 -11.33 -6.61
C ARG A 585 -5.27 -11.08 -6.91
N PHE A 586 -4.95 -10.22 -7.85
CA PHE A 586 -3.56 -10.00 -8.22
C PHE A 586 -3.35 -8.68 -8.95
N SER A 587 -2.20 -8.05 -8.74
CA SER A 587 -1.80 -6.81 -9.40
C SER A 587 -0.45 -6.96 -10.10
N PHE A 588 -0.32 -6.33 -11.28
CA PHE A 588 0.84 -6.47 -12.17
C PHE A 588 0.92 -5.32 -13.18
N ASP A 589 2.11 -5.10 -13.75
CA ASP A 589 2.34 -4.07 -14.77
C ASP A 589 1.87 -4.54 -16.15
N VAL A 590 1.27 -3.63 -16.90
CA VAL A 590 0.81 -3.82 -18.26
C VAL A 590 1.47 -2.85 -19.22
N HIS A 591 1.70 -3.33 -20.44
CA HIS A 591 2.20 -2.55 -21.57
C HIS A 591 1.17 -2.59 -22.70
N ASN A 592 1.32 -1.70 -23.68
CA ASN A 592 0.47 -1.72 -24.87
C ASN A 592 0.52 -3.09 -25.57
N GLY A 593 -0.64 -3.70 -25.79
CA GLY A 593 -0.78 -5.02 -26.41
C GLY A 593 -0.74 -6.18 -25.43
N THR A 594 -0.62 -5.93 -24.12
CA THR A 594 -0.69 -6.98 -23.11
C THR A 594 -2.10 -7.58 -23.10
N MET A 595 -2.19 -8.90 -23.21
CA MET A 595 -3.43 -9.64 -23.11
C MET A 595 -3.43 -10.52 -21.86
N ILE A 596 -4.58 -10.67 -21.23
CA ILE A 596 -4.76 -11.56 -20.08
C ILE A 596 -5.90 -12.53 -20.28
N ALA A 597 -5.78 -13.73 -19.71
CA ALA A 597 -6.84 -14.71 -19.71
C ALA A 597 -6.83 -15.55 -18.42
N ILE A 598 -8.02 -16.00 -18.00
CA ILE A 598 -8.17 -16.85 -16.82
C ILE A 598 -8.41 -18.29 -17.28
N ALA A 599 -7.56 -19.19 -16.80
CA ALA A 599 -7.66 -20.63 -17.02
C ALA A 599 -8.17 -21.34 -15.76
N LEU A 600 -9.02 -22.34 -15.98
CA LEU A 600 -9.52 -23.26 -14.97
C LEU A 600 -8.97 -24.67 -15.23
N ASP A 601 -8.48 -25.31 -14.18
CA ASP A 601 -8.00 -26.68 -14.20
C ASP A 601 -8.58 -27.49 -13.03
N CYS A 602 -9.07 -28.69 -13.30
CA CYS A 602 -9.68 -29.60 -12.32
C CYS A 602 -8.77 -30.82 -12.13
N VAL A 603 -8.06 -30.85 -11.00
CA VAL A 603 -7.18 -31.96 -10.65
C VAL A 603 -8.01 -33.07 -10.02
N ARG A 604 -8.15 -34.18 -10.74
CA ARG A 604 -8.89 -35.40 -10.35
C ARG A 604 -10.34 -35.12 -9.94
N GLY A 605 -11.24 -35.23 -10.91
CA GLY A 605 -12.69 -35.07 -10.72
C GLY A 605 -13.31 -34.45 -11.95
N ARG A 606 -14.45 -33.78 -11.77
CA ARG A 606 -15.16 -33.07 -12.84
C ARG A 606 -15.75 -31.76 -12.33
N VAL A 607 -15.83 -30.77 -13.21
CA VAL A 607 -16.63 -29.55 -13.02
C VAL A 607 -18.03 -29.84 -13.53
N ASN A 608 -19.03 -29.72 -12.67
CA ASN A 608 -20.42 -30.03 -13.02
C ASN A 608 -21.09 -28.79 -13.60
N GLN A 609 -20.95 -27.65 -12.93
CA GLN A 609 -21.61 -26.40 -13.31
C GLN A 609 -20.82 -25.19 -12.80
N ILE A 610 -20.77 -24.13 -13.61
CA ILE A 610 -20.27 -22.81 -13.22
C ILE A 610 -21.47 -21.86 -13.22
N ALA A 611 -21.61 -21.03 -12.19
CA ALA A 611 -22.68 -20.04 -12.14
C ALA A 611 -22.38 -18.91 -13.13
N HIS A 612 -23.29 -18.68 -14.08
CA HIS A 612 -23.20 -17.62 -15.09
C HIS A 612 -23.85 -16.33 -14.60
N GLU A 613 -24.99 -16.43 -13.92
CA GLU A 613 -25.67 -15.31 -13.27
C GLU A 613 -25.32 -15.22 -11.78
N HIS A 614 -25.03 -14.00 -11.30
CA HIS A 614 -24.86 -13.67 -9.88
C HIS A 614 -23.97 -14.65 -9.10
N GLY A 615 -22.65 -14.58 -9.32
CA GLY A 615 -21.68 -15.34 -8.54
C GLY A 615 -20.31 -15.54 -9.17
N THR A 616 -20.18 -15.38 -10.49
CA THR A 616 -18.89 -15.43 -11.19
C THR A 616 -18.65 -14.13 -11.94
N SER A 617 -17.68 -13.35 -11.49
CA SER A 617 -17.36 -12.04 -12.08
C SER A 617 -15.87 -11.74 -11.99
N ILE A 618 -15.37 -11.03 -12.99
CA ILE A 618 -14.05 -10.42 -13.00
C ILE A 618 -14.21 -8.91 -12.91
N SER A 619 -13.38 -8.25 -12.11
CA SER A 619 -13.21 -6.81 -12.11
C SER A 619 -11.74 -6.48 -12.29
N VAL A 620 -11.47 -5.54 -13.20
CA VAL A 620 -10.14 -5.08 -13.58
C VAL A 620 -10.09 -3.56 -13.36
N LEU A 621 -9.12 -3.13 -12.56
CA LEU A 621 -8.70 -1.75 -12.44
C LEU A 621 -7.43 -1.55 -13.28
N TRP A 622 -7.34 -0.47 -14.02
CA TRP A 622 -6.12 0.02 -14.65
C TRP A 622 -5.83 1.43 -14.18
N VAL A 623 -4.56 1.72 -13.92
CA VAL A 623 -4.05 3.03 -13.51
C VAL A 623 -2.84 3.36 -14.38
N SER A 624 -2.71 4.62 -14.81
CA SER A 624 -1.54 5.09 -15.55
C SER A 624 -0.26 4.85 -14.75
N SER A 625 0.80 4.39 -15.44
CA SER A 625 2.14 4.26 -14.86
C SER A 625 2.84 5.60 -14.82
#